data_AF-A0A382P286-F1
#
_entry.id   AF-A0A382P286-F1
#
_cell.length_a   1.000
_cell.length_b   1.000
_cell.length_c   1.000
_cell.angle_alpha   90.00
_cell.angle_beta   90.00
_cell.angle_gamma   90.00
#
_symmetry.space_group_name_H-M   'P 1'
#
loop_
_entity.id
_entity.type
_entity.pdbx_description
1 polymer ?
#
loop_
_entity_poly.entity_id
_entity_poly.type
_entity_poly.pdbx_seq_one_letter_code
_entity_poly.pdbx_strand_id
1 'polypeptide(L)'
;APNELLLLAFNVKAMEEMKERLQTHLGPEAVLPHVMTFDALARRLVKPRETLLVDNQSAGQRALAREVASIQESQSEAPSPRPGRSDRMQTAIGRLTSRGSVLGFFLKVLLRPFVGGWERIESGELDLVAEDAEALQRHHNQTTVLAGDVAAVNGTHVKSEGERLISNALFFHDVQASYEEPFDWDETVYKPDFTIRTGEDSGVVIEYFGLLGEREYAQQARRKRRYWREKPGWELIELTPRDIASRGKTAFTRFLLETLESHGVPSRTLSEQEVFERLPRVVSVDDYTAVLTGFITRCRGERMSSQHLRTRIRAHRPGDDAERDFLALAEVIYDAYLDEVIGGEFEDFKGIMWRAMSKVD
;
A
#
# COMPACT_ATOMS: atom_id res chain seq x y z
N ALA A 1 -20.41 51.72 14.40
CA ALA A 1 -20.69 50.33 13.97
C ALA A 1 -19.75 50.01 12.81
N PRO A 2 -19.33 48.75 12.60
CA PRO A 2 -18.57 48.40 11.39
C PRO A 2 -19.42 48.67 10.15
N ASN A 3 -18.81 49.26 9.12
CA ASN A 3 -19.51 49.69 7.89
C ASN A 3 -19.59 48.55 6.84
N GLU A 4 -18.82 47.47 7.03
CA GLU A 4 -18.75 46.34 6.13
C GLU A 4 -18.59 45.03 6.93
N LEU A 5 -19.20 43.95 6.45
CA LEU A 5 -19.18 42.62 7.06
C LEU A 5 -18.70 41.60 6.02
N LEU A 6 -17.58 40.94 6.32
CA LEU A 6 -17.07 39.81 5.55
C LEU A 6 -17.51 38.51 6.22
N LEU A 7 -18.14 37.63 5.45
CA LEU A 7 -18.64 36.34 5.94
C LEU A 7 -17.77 35.21 5.40
N LEU A 8 -17.24 34.40 6.31
CA LEU A 8 -16.31 33.33 6.00
C LEU A 8 -16.87 31.97 6.38
N ALA A 9 -16.71 31.01 5.48
CA ALA A 9 -17.13 29.63 5.67
C ALA A 9 -15.95 28.66 5.55
N PHE A 10 -16.03 27.55 6.29
CA PHE A 10 -14.97 26.54 6.34
C PHE A 10 -14.83 25.69 5.07
N ASN A 11 -15.88 25.58 4.27
CA ASN A 11 -15.87 24.86 3.00
C ASN A 11 -16.94 25.40 2.06
N VAL A 12 -16.91 24.95 0.80
CA VAL A 12 -17.84 25.41 -0.24
C VAL A 12 -19.29 25.09 0.11
N LYS A 13 -19.57 23.91 0.69
CA LYS A 13 -20.93 23.53 1.08
C LYS A 13 -21.50 24.46 2.15
N ALA A 14 -20.72 24.77 3.17
CA ALA A 14 -21.09 25.72 4.23
C ALA A 14 -21.22 27.15 3.69
N MET A 15 -20.39 27.55 2.72
CA MET A 15 -20.51 28.84 2.05
C MET A 15 -21.83 28.92 1.26
N GLU A 16 -22.17 27.90 0.48
CA GLU A 16 -23.44 27.85 -0.26
C GLU A 16 -24.64 27.82 0.68
N GLU A 17 -24.59 27.01 1.73
CA GLU A 17 -25.63 26.96 2.76
C GLU A 17 -25.79 28.31 3.48
N MET A 18 -24.68 28.99 3.79
CA MET A 18 -24.72 30.34 4.35
C MET A 18 -25.38 31.33 3.39
N LYS A 19 -25.03 31.28 2.09
CA LYS A 19 -25.66 32.14 1.06
C LYS A 19 -27.15 31.86 0.95
N GLU A 20 -27.56 30.61 0.91
CA GLU A 20 -28.96 30.20 0.80
C GLU A 20 -29.77 30.67 2.02
N ARG A 21 -29.24 30.49 3.23
CA ARG A 21 -29.87 30.99 4.47
C ARG A 21 -29.96 32.52 4.49
N LEU A 22 -28.90 33.21 4.09
CA LEU A 22 -28.90 34.68 4.00
C LEU A 22 -29.90 35.19 2.96
N GLN A 23 -29.99 34.55 1.79
CA GLN A 23 -30.97 34.89 0.76
C GLN A 23 -32.40 34.69 1.27
N THR A 24 -32.64 33.62 2.01
CA THR A 24 -33.95 33.34 2.63
C THR A 24 -34.35 34.41 3.63
N HIS A 25 -33.41 34.90 4.44
CA HIS A 25 -33.69 35.88 5.49
C HIS A 25 -33.72 37.34 5.00
N LEU A 26 -32.92 37.68 3.97
CA LEU A 26 -32.82 39.04 3.43
C LEU A 26 -33.80 39.28 2.27
N GLY A 27 -34.28 38.22 1.63
CA GLY A 27 -35.21 38.27 0.51
C GLY A 27 -34.52 38.11 -0.85
N PRO A 28 -35.27 37.73 -1.90
CA PRO A 28 -34.71 37.31 -3.19
C PRO A 28 -34.00 38.43 -3.99
N GLU A 29 -34.27 39.70 -3.68
CA GLU A 29 -33.63 40.85 -4.35
C GLU A 29 -32.60 41.58 -3.47
N ALA A 30 -32.30 41.05 -2.29
CA ALA A 30 -31.35 41.67 -1.39
C ALA A 30 -29.90 41.46 -1.88
N VAL A 31 -29.10 42.52 -1.77
CA VAL A 31 -27.65 42.42 -2.02
C VAL A 31 -27.03 41.58 -0.91
N LEU A 32 -26.63 40.36 -1.24
CA LEU A 32 -25.98 39.49 -0.27
C LEU A 32 -24.63 40.07 0.15
N PRO A 33 -24.32 40.07 1.46
CA PRO A 33 -22.97 40.35 1.93
C PRO A 33 -21.97 39.36 1.31
N HIS A 34 -20.71 39.77 1.19
CA HIS A 34 -19.71 38.94 0.52
C HIS A 34 -19.39 37.70 1.38
N VAL A 35 -19.90 36.55 0.94
CA VAL A 35 -19.62 35.23 1.54
C VAL A 35 -18.57 34.51 0.72
N MET A 36 -17.46 34.13 1.34
CA MET A 36 -16.41 33.34 0.71
C MET A 36 -15.88 32.27 1.66
N THR A 37 -15.10 31.33 1.14
CA THR A 37 -14.36 30.41 2.00
C THR A 37 -13.07 31.05 2.52
N PHE A 38 -12.56 30.55 3.64
CA PHE A 38 -11.22 30.91 4.11
C PHE A 38 -10.16 30.72 3.02
N ASP A 39 -10.29 29.68 2.19
CA ASP A 39 -9.40 29.39 1.06
C ASP A 39 -9.40 30.52 0.00
N ALA A 40 -10.57 31.08 -0.29
CA ALA A 40 -10.72 32.16 -1.27
C ALA A 40 -10.14 33.47 -0.76
N LEU A 41 -10.29 33.74 0.55
CA LEU A 41 -9.68 34.90 1.21
C LEU A 41 -8.14 34.78 1.19
N ALA A 42 -7.61 33.62 1.59
CA ALA A 42 -6.16 33.38 1.67
C ALA A 42 -5.48 33.56 0.30
N ARG A 43 -6.09 33.06 -0.79
CA ARG A 43 -5.57 33.25 -2.16
C ARG A 43 -5.49 34.73 -2.55
N ARG A 44 -6.52 35.52 -2.22
CA ARG A 44 -6.56 36.96 -2.54
C ARG A 44 -5.51 37.77 -1.76
N LEU A 45 -5.27 37.41 -0.50
CA LEU A 45 -4.29 38.10 0.36
C LEU A 45 -2.84 37.77 -0.02
N VAL A 46 -2.57 36.52 -0.39
CA VAL A 46 -1.19 36.04 -0.52
C VAL A 46 -0.68 36.09 -1.96
N LYS A 47 -1.55 35.94 -2.97
CA LYS A 47 -1.17 35.87 -4.40
C LYS A 47 0.00 34.88 -4.63
N PRO A 48 -0.25 33.56 -4.50
CA PRO A 48 0.82 32.57 -4.57
C PRO A 48 1.60 32.69 -5.89
N ARG A 49 2.94 32.74 -5.79
CA ARG A 49 3.87 32.78 -6.92
C ARG A 49 4.31 31.39 -7.38
N GLU A 50 4.18 30.42 -6.48
CA GLU A 50 4.55 29.02 -6.63
C GLU A 50 3.34 28.16 -7.02
N THR A 51 3.61 26.98 -7.58
CA THR A 51 2.56 26.08 -8.07
C THR A 51 1.86 25.38 -6.89
N LEU A 52 0.54 25.54 -6.79
CA LEU A 52 -0.24 25.01 -5.65
C LEU A 52 -0.55 23.51 -5.78
N LEU A 53 -0.53 22.83 -4.62
CA LEU A 53 -0.74 21.37 -4.48
C LEU A 53 -2.17 20.93 -4.06
N VAL A 54 -3.18 21.82 -4.02
CA VAL A 54 -4.37 21.66 -3.13
C VAL A 54 -5.63 20.97 -3.69
N ASP A 55 -6.20 20.07 -2.89
CA ASP A 55 -7.55 19.44 -2.94
C ASP A 55 -8.65 20.11 -2.07
N ASN A 56 -9.89 20.09 -2.58
CA ASN A 56 -11.05 19.37 -2.00
C ASN A 56 -12.18 19.37 -3.06
N GLN A 57 -12.75 18.22 -3.36
CA GLN A 57 -13.77 18.06 -4.40
C GLN A 57 -15.08 18.80 -4.09
N SER A 58 -15.54 19.65 -5.02
CA SER A 58 -16.90 19.58 -5.58
C SER A 58 -16.98 20.43 -6.86
N ALA A 59 -17.77 19.95 -7.81
CA ALA A 59 -17.75 20.29 -9.24
C ALA A 59 -18.15 21.74 -9.64
N GLY A 60 -18.29 22.68 -8.71
CA GLY A 60 -18.79 24.04 -8.96
C GLY A 60 -17.74 25.06 -9.45
N GLN A 61 -16.44 24.80 -9.31
CA GLN A 61 -15.39 25.76 -9.66
C GLN A 61 -15.00 25.81 -11.15
N ARG A 62 -15.70 25.11 -12.04
CA ARG A 62 -15.37 25.14 -13.49
C ARG A 62 -15.82 26.42 -14.20
N ALA A 63 -16.76 27.18 -13.63
CA ALA A 63 -17.26 28.41 -14.25
C ALA A 63 -16.38 29.65 -13.98
N LEU A 64 -15.80 29.78 -12.78
CA LEU A 64 -15.04 30.98 -12.41
C LEU A 64 -13.54 30.94 -12.80
N ALA A 65 -12.99 29.75 -13.05
CA ALA A 65 -11.61 29.61 -13.52
C ALA A 65 -11.43 30.05 -14.98
N ARG A 66 -12.51 30.06 -15.79
CA ARG A 66 -12.46 30.55 -17.17
C ARG A 66 -12.33 32.07 -17.27
N GLU A 67 -12.82 32.80 -16.27
CA GLU A 67 -12.75 34.27 -16.24
C GLU A 67 -11.37 34.78 -15.78
N VAL A 68 -10.59 33.93 -15.09
CA VAL A 68 -9.19 34.20 -14.74
C VAL A 68 -8.24 33.65 -15.82
N ALA A 69 -8.60 32.55 -16.50
CA ALA A 69 -7.82 31.98 -17.60
C ALA A 69 -7.89 32.80 -18.90
N SER A 70 -8.94 33.61 -19.10
CA SER A 70 -9.06 34.51 -20.27
C SER A 70 -8.08 35.69 -20.26
N ILE A 71 -7.25 35.83 -19.21
CA ILE A 71 -6.27 36.91 -19.09
C ILE A 71 -4.83 36.45 -19.39
N GLN A 72 -4.57 35.15 -19.64
CA GLN A 72 -3.18 34.66 -19.86
C GLN A 72 -2.91 33.67 -21.01
N GLU A 73 -3.90 33.20 -21.79
CA GLU A 73 -3.63 32.29 -22.92
C GLU A 73 -3.99 32.91 -24.28
N SER A 74 -3.15 33.83 -24.73
CA SER A 74 -2.81 33.92 -26.15
C SER A 74 -1.41 33.32 -26.29
N GLN A 75 -1.36 32.01 -26.55
CA GLN A 75 -0.31 31.21 -27.23
C GLN A 75 -0.23 29.82 -26.59
N SER A 76 -0.24 28.81 -27.46
CA SER A 76 0.11 27.39 -27.23
C SER A 76 -0.99 26.40 -26.79
N GLU A 77 -1.44 25.68 -27.82
CA GLU A 77 -1.89 24.28 -27.96
C GLU A 77 -2.48 23.47 -26.77
N ALA A 78 -3.53 22.74 -27.13
CA ALA A 78 -4.47 22.01 -26.27
C ALA A 78 -3.84 21.04 -25.26
N PRO A 79 -4.35 20.97 -24.01
CA PRO A 79 -3.90 19.96 -23.05
C PRO A 79 -4.83 18.74 -23.01
N SER A 80 -4.18 17.57 -22.93
CA SER A 80 -4.72 16.29 -22.45
C SER A 80 -5.37 16.44 -21.05
N PRO A 81 -6.22 15.49 -20.59
CA PRO A 81 -6.95 15.65 -19.34
C PRO A 81 -5.97 15.67 -18.16
N ARG A 82 -5.84 16.84 -17.51
CA ARG A 82 -5.00 17.02 -16.31
C ARG A 82 -5.65 16.28 -15.12
N PRO A 83 -4.88 15.53 -14.31
CA PRO A 83 -5.40 14.86 -13.11
C PRO A 83 -6.01 15.87 -12.12
N GLY A 84 -6.92 15.37 -11.27
CA GLY A 84 -7.62 16.16 -10.26
C GLY A 84 -6.65 16.81 -9.26
N ARG A 85 -7.07 17.89 -8.61
CA ARG A 85 -6.17 18.66 -7.73
C ARG A 85 -5.76 17.93 -6.44
N SER A 86 -6.52 16.91 -5.99
CA SER A 86 -6.13 15.92 -4.96
C SER A 86 -4.90 15.12 -5.31
N ASP A 87 -4.75 14.85 -6.59
CA ASP A 87 -3.77 13.89 -7.06
C ASP A 87 -2.35 14.41 -6.87
N ARG A 88 -2.14 15.73 -6.69
CA ARG A 88 -0.80 16.33 -6.66
C ARG A 88 0.00 16.06 -5.39
N MET A 89 -0.61 16.18 -4.21
CA MET A 89 0.09 15.87 -2.95
C MET A 89 0.33 14.37 -2.83
N GLN A 90 -0.69 13.56 -3.18
CA GLN A 90 -0.56 12.11 -3.21
C GLN A 90 0.50 11.66 -4.24
N THR A 91 0.54 12.28 -5.43
CA THR A 91 1.60 12.04 -6.44
C THR A 91 2.97 12.46 -5.91
N ALA A 92 3.08 13.58 -5.20
CA ALA A 92 4.35 14.01 -4.62
C ALA A 92 4.85 13.00 -3.57
N ILE A 93 3.96 12.50 -2.70
CA ILE A 93 4.29 11.48 -1.70
C ILE A 93 4.58 10.14 -2.38
N GLY A 94 3.81 9.74 -3.39
CA GLY A 94 4.08 8.56 -4.22
C GLY A 94 5.47 8.60 -4.84
N ARG A 95 5.84 9.74 -5.43
CA ARG A 95 7.21 9.96 -5.96
C ARG A 95 8.27 9.86 -4.87
N LEU A 96 8.03 10.40 -3.67
CA LEU A 96 8.98 10.34 -2.55
C LEU A 96 9.15 8.91 -2.03
N THR A 97 8.05 8.16 -1.91
CA THR A 97 8.05 6.77 -1.44
C THR A 97 8.75 5.82 -2.41
N SER A 98 8.70 6.10 -3.72
CA SER A 98 9.42 5.34 -4.74
C SER A 98 10.91 5.70 -4.89
N ARG A 99 11.49 6.57 -4.06
CA ARG A 99 12.93 6.89 -4.12
C ARG A 99 13.76 5.93 -3.32
N GLY A 100 14.92 5.55 -3.85
CA GLY A 100 15.79 4.51 -3.27
C GLY A 100 16.10 4.64 -1.77
N SER A 101 16.30 5.85 -1.25
CA SER A 101 16.58 6.04 0.20
C SER A 101 15.36 5.83 1.11
N VAL A 102 14.14 5.91 0.57
CA VAL A 102 12.87 5.80 1.30
C VAL A 102 12.14 4.50 0.97
N LEU A 103 12.37 3.95 -0.22
CA LEU A 103 11.65 2.80 -0.77
C LEU A 103 11.74 1.58 0.14
N GLY A 104 12.91 1.25 0.67
CA GLY A 104 13.06 0.14 1.63
C GLY A 104 12.19 0.29 2.87
N PHE A 105 12.12 1.48 3.47
CA PHE A 105 11.23 1.74 4.61
C PHE A 105 9.76 1.68 4.21
N PHE A 106 9.43 2.22 3.03
CA PHE A 106 8.07 2.16 2.50
C PHE A 106 7.62 0.72 2.28
N LEU A 107 8.44 -0.11 1.62
CA LEU A 107 8.17 -1.53 1.41
C LEU A 107 8.08 -2.31 2.72
N LYS A 108 8.94 -1.99 3.71
CA LYS A 108 8.85 -2.62 5.03
C LYS A 108 7.46 -2.41 5.65
N VAL A 109 6.95 -1.18 5.63
CA VAL A 109 5.62 -0.84 6.16
C VAL A 109 4.52 -1.48 5.31
N LEU A 110 4.60 -1.35 3.99
CA LEU A 110 3.59 -1.82 3.05
C LEU A 110 3.44 -3.35 3.06
N LEU A 111 4.55 -4.08 3.13
CA LEU A 111 4.57 -5.55 3.03
C LEU A 111 4.40 -6.25 4.38
N ARG A 112 4.42 -5.52 5.49
CA ARG A 112 4.28 -6.07 6.85
C ARG A 112 3.11 -7.05 7.01
N PRO A 113 1.88 -6.78 6.50
CA PRO A 113 0.75 -7.72 6.63
C PRO A 113 0.99 -9.08 5.94
N PHE A 114 1.90 -9.12 4.97
CA PHE A 114 2.21 -10.29 4.15
C PHE A 114 3.43 -11.05 4.65
N VAL A 115 4.40 -10.37 5.26
CA VAL A 115 5.71 -10.97 5.65
C VAL A 115 5.87 -11.16 7.16
N GLY A 116 4.95 -10.63 7.98
CA GLY A 116 5.01 -10.69 9.45
C GLY A 116 4.87 -12.09 10.05
N GLY A 117 4.53 -13.12 9.26
CA GLY A 117 4.47 -14.51 9.73
C GLY A 117 5.78 -14.99 10.37
N TRP A 118 6.92 -14.56 9.83
CA TRP A 118 8.24 -14.91 10.39
C TRP A 118 8.43 -14.37 11.82
N GLU A 119 8.11 -13.10 12.05
CA GLU A 119 8.25 -12.46 13.37
C GLU A 119 7.36 -13.18 14.41
N ARG A 120 6.15 -13.57 14.00
CA ARG A 120 5.19 -14.30 14.85
C ARG A 120 5.65 -15.73 15.16
N ILE A 121 6.29 -16.41 14.21
CA ILE A 121 6.87 -17.74 14.45
C ILE A 121 8.05 -17.62 15.41
N GLU A 122 8.94 -16.66 15.19
CA GLU A 122 10.13 -16.44 16.01
C GLU A 122 9.80 -15.98 17.44
N SER A 123 8.72 -15.20 17.61
CA SER A 123 8.21 -14.80 18.93
C SER A 123 7.41 -15.90 19.64
N GLY A 124 7.02 -16.96 18.93
CA GLY A 124 6.14 -18.03 19.43
C GLY A 124 4.65 -17.66 19.46
N GLU A 125 4.26 -16.51 18.90
CA GLU A 125 2.86 -16.11 18.72
C GLU A 125 2.13 -16.94 17.66
N LEU A 126 2.87 -17.59 16.76
CA LEU A 126 2.34 -18.45 15.71
C LEU A 126 3.04 -19.82 15.76
N ASP A 127 2.27 -20.84 16.14
CA ASP A 127 2.64 -22.24 15.95
C ASP A 127 2.07 -22.72 14.61
N LEU A 128 2.94 -22.93 13.62
CA LEU A 128 2.54 -23.39 12.29
C LEU A 128 1.82 -24.74 12.30
N VAL A 129 2.19 -25.67 13.18
CA VAL A 129 1.54 -26.98 13.24
C VAL A 129 0.11 -26.83 13.73
N ALA A 130 -0.11 -25.98 14.73
CA ALA A 130 -1.45 -25.69 15.24
C ALA A 130 -2.28 -24.92 14.20
N GLU A 131 -1.70 -23.93 13.53
CA GLU A 131 -2.37 -23.16 12.47
C GLU A 131 -2.83 -24.05 11.32
N ASP A 132 -1.97 -24.95 10.84
CA ASP A 132 -2.32 -25.89 9.76
C ASP A 132 -3.47 -26.83 10.17
N ALA A 133 -3.50 -27.27 11.44
CA ALA A 133 -4.59 -28.09 11.96
C ALA A 133 -5.92 -27.33 12.04
N GLU A 134 -5.89 -26.05 12.41
CA GLU A 134 -7.06 -25.17 12.41
C GLU A 134 -7.53 -24.83 10.99
N ALA A 135 -6.61 -24.58 10.06
CA ALA A 135 -6.90 -24.32 8.65
C ALA A 135 -7.69 -25.47 8.02
N LEU A 136 -7.33 -26.71 8.34
CA LEU A 136 -8.08 -27.86 7.87
C LEU A 136 -9.53 -27.87 8.38
N GLN A 137 -9.73 -27.60 9.68
CA GLN A 137 -11.08 -27.57 10.26
C GLN A 137 -11.95 -26.50 9.59
N ARG A 138 -11.36 -25.35 9.25
CA ARG A 138 -12.04 -24.30 8.47
C ARG A 138 -12.48 -24.81 7.10
N HIS A 139 -11.59 -25.49 6.37
CA HIS A 139 -11.90 -26.03 5.04
C HIS A 139 -12.93 -27.16 5.08
N HIS A 140 -12.93 -28.02 6.10
CA HIS A 140 -13.94 -29.07 6.25
C HIS A 140 -15.35 -28.53 6.55
N ASN A 141 -15.44 -27.36 7.19
CA ASN A 141 -16.71 -26.74 7.58
C ASN A 141 -17.27 -25.77 6.53
N GLN A 142 -16.51 -25.46 5.47
CA GLN A 142 -16.97 -24.60 4.38
C GLN A 142 -17.53 -25.44 3.22
N THR A 143 -18.82 -25.27 2.92
CA THR A 143 -19.50 -25.89 1.76
C THR A 143 -19.07 -25.25 0.41
N THR A 144 -18.12 -24.32 0.40
CA THR A 144 -17.63 -23.62 -0.78
C THR A 144 -16.12 -23.52 -0.71
N VAL A 145 -15.43 -24.16 -1.66
CA VAL A 145 -13.98 -24.04 -1.84
C VAL A 145 -13.70 -22.63 -2.38
N LEU A 146 -13.42 -21.68 -1.49
CA LEU A 146 -12.95 -20.35 -1.88
C LEU A 146 -11.43 -20.41 -2.15
N ALA A 147 -10.96 -19.54 -3.03
CA ALA A 147 -9.53 -19.24 -3.18
C ALA A 147 -8.93 -18.92 -1.81
N GLY A 148 -7.70 -19.36 -1.55
CA GLY A 148 -7.10 -19.39 -0.20
C GLY A 148 -7.32 -18.14 0.67
N ASP A 149 -7.49 -18.35 1.97
CA ASP A 149 -7.83 -17.29 2.93
C ASP A 149 -6.64 -16.34 3.20
N VAL A 150 -5.42 -16.70 2.78
CA VAL A 150 -4.19 -15.99 3.11
C VAL A 150 -3.57 -15.38 1.85
N ALA A 151 -3.46 -14.05 1.80
CA ALA A 151 -2.83 -13.36 0.66
C ALA A 151 -1.30 -13.33 0.79
N ALA A 152 -0.60 -13.74 -0.26
CA ALA A 152 0.85 -13.60 -0.43
C ALA A 152 1.22 -12.29 -1.15
N VAL A 153 2.50 -11.89 -1.10
CA VAL A 153 3.00 -10.63 -1.68
C VAL A 153 2.78 -10.57 -3.19
N ASN A 154 2.89 -11.69 -3.89
CA ASN A 154 2.65 -11.78 -5.34
C ASN A 154 1.15 -11.70 -5.71
N GLY A 155 0.25 -11.67 -4.72
CA GLY A 155 -1.19 -11.57 -4.89
C GLY A 155 -1.90 -12.92 -5.01
N THR A 156 -1.16 -14.02 -4.90
CA THR A 156 -1.73 -15.35 -4.79
C THR A 156 -2.44 -15.51 -3.44
N HIS A 157 -3.63 -16.10 -3.49
CA HIS A 157 -4.40 -16.52 -2.32
C HIS A 157 -4.11 -17.99 -2.02
N VAL A 158 -3.44 -18.25 -0.90
CA VAL A 158 -2.98 -19.58 -0.47
C VAL A 158 -3.75 -20.08 0.75
N LYS A 159 -3.70 -21.38 1.00
CA LYS A 159 -4.57 -22.06 1.99
C LYS A 159 -4.01 -22.05 3.40
N SER A 160 -2.70 -21.95 3.55
CA SER A 160 -2.00 -22.03 4.83
C SER A 160 -0.95 -20.95 4.97
N GLU A 161 -0.54 -20.69 6.21
CA GLU A 161 0.53 -19.74 6.45
C GLU A 161 1.90 -20.27 5.98
N GLY A 162 2.12 -21.58 6.07
CA GLY A 162 3.30 -22.23 5.49
C GLY A 162 3.43 -22.01 3.98
N GLU A 163 2.34 -22.17 3.23
CA GLU A 163 2.30 -21.87 1.79
C GLU A 163 2.60 -20.38 1.51
N ARG A 164 2.11 -19.45 2.34
CA ARG A 164 2.41 -18.01 2.15
C ARG A 164 3.89 -17.74 2.31
N LEU A 165 4.54 -18.34 3.31
CA LEU A 165 5.98 -18.17 3.55
C LEU A 165 6.80 -18.69 2.37
N ILE A 166 6.39 -19.81 1.77
CA ILE A 166 6.99 -20.37 0.55
C ILE A 166 6.76 -19.43 -0.63
N SER A 167 5.51 -19.06 -0.90
CA SER A 167 5.14 -18.17 -2.01
C SER A 167 5.91 -16.84 -1.97
N ASN A 168 6.02 -16.23 -0.80
CA ASN A 168 6.79 -15.01 -0.59
C ASN A 168 8.28 -15.22 -0.86
N ALA A 169 8.86 -16.35 -0.40
CA ALA A 169 10.26 -16.66 -0.65
C ALA A 169 10.54 -16.81 -2.16
N LEU A 170 9.65 -17.48 -2.91
CA LEU A 170 9.75 -17.61 -4.36
C LEU A 170 9.67 -16.24 -5.06
N PHE A 171 8.70 -15.40 -4.66
CA PHE A 171 8.53 -14.05 -5.20
C PHE A 171 9.77 -13.17 -5.01
N PHE A 172 10.29 -13.08 -3.79
CA PHE A 172 11.46 -12.23 -3.49
C PHE A 172 12.75 -12.71 -4.16
N HIS A 173 12.77 -13.93 -4.71
CA HIS A 173 13.94 -14.53 -5.36
C HIS A 173 13.75 -14.79 -6.86
N ASP A 174 12.82 -14.06 -7.48
CA ASP A 174 12.57 -14.10 -8.93
C ASP A 174 12.22 -15.51 -9.45
N VAL A 175 11.64 -16.37 -8.62
CA VAL A 175 11.20 -17.71 -9.01
C VAL A 175 9.74 -17.66 -9.42
N GLN A 176 9.49 -17.91 -10.71
CA GLN A 176 8.14 -17.98 -11.26
C GLN A 176 7.50 -19.33 -10.94
N ALA A 177 6.51 -19.32 -10.06
CA ALA A 177 5.75 -20.50 -9.68
C ALA A 177 4.25 -20.27 -9.90
N SER A 178 3.59 -21.28 -10.47
CA SER A 178 2.13 -21.38 -10.52
C SER A 178 1.62 -22.01 -9.23
N TYR A 179 0.60 -21.43 -8.62
CA TYR A 179 -0.10 -22.02 -7.47
C TYR A 179 -1.24 -22.92 -7.94
N GLU A 180 -1.33 -24.13 -7.40
CA GLU A 180 -2.40 -25.10 -7.72
C GLU A 180 -2.61 -25.37 -9.23
N GLU A 181 -1.50 -25.42 -9.99
CA GLU A 181 -1.54 -25.77 -11.41
C GLU A 181 -2.06 -27.21 -11.59
N PRO A 182 -3.10 -27.44 -12.42
CA PRO A 182 -3.68 -28.77 -12.54
C PRO A 182 -2.81 -29.73 -13.35
N PHE A 183 -2.68 -30.95 -12.84
CA PHE A 183 -2.09 -32.12 -13.49
C PHE A 183 -3.10 -33.25 -13.58
N ASP A 184 -3.04 -33.98 -14.68
CA ASP A 184 -3.78 -35.22 -14.82
C ASP A 184 -3.13 -36.31 -13.96
N TRP A 185 -3.92 -36.87 -13.05
CA TRP A 185 -3.54 -38.02 -12.24
C TRP A 185 -4.66 -39.06 -12.29
N ASP A 186 -4.49 -40.01 -13.22
CA ASP A 186 -5.49 -41.03 -13.57
C ASP A 186 -6.84 -40.38 -13.94
N GLU A 187 -7.93 -40.73 -13.24
CA GLU A 187 -9.27 -40.17 -13.47
C GLU A 187 -9.53 -38.89 -12.64
N THR A 188 -8.51 -38.31 -12.02
CA THR A 188 -8.63 -37.15 -11.12
C THR A 188 -7.71 -36.00 -11.50
N VAL A 189 -8.19 -34.77 -11.29
CA VAL A 189 -7.35 -33.57 -11.40
C VAL A 189 -6.62 -33.38 -10.08
N TYR A 190 -5.30 -33.42 -10.15
CA TYR A 190 -4.42 -33.16 -9.01
C TYR A 190 -3.82 -31.76 -9.14
N LYS A 191 -3.77 -31.03 -8.02
CA LYS A 191 -3.21 -29.69 -7.96
C LYS A 191 -2.15 -29.68 -6.86
N PRO A 192 -0.85 -29.75 -7.19
CA PRO A 192 0.20 -29.48 -6.23
C PRO A 192 0.20 -28.01 -5.78
N ASP A 193 0.78 -27.73 -4.60
CA ASP A 193 0.76 -26.37 -4.06
C ASP A 193 1.50 -25.39 -4.96
N PHE A 194 2.74 -25.70 -5.36
CA PHE A 194 3.48 -24.87 -6.32
C PHE A 194 4.10 -25.68 -7.44
N THR A 195 4.06 -25.13 -8.66
CA THR A 195 4.66 -25.71 -9.86
C THR A 195 5.59 -24.69 -10.51
N ILE A 196 6.83 -25.10 -10.75
CA ILE A 196 7.87 -24.30 -11.41
C ILE A 196 8.27 -25.05 -12.68
N ARG A 197 7.89 -24.54 -13.84
CA ARG A 197 8.21 -25.18 -15.13
C ARG A 197 9.64 -24.84 -15.56
N THR A 198 10.43 -25.85 -15.88
CA THR A 198 11.77 -25.72 -16.51
C THR A 198 11.73 -26.04 -18.00
N GLY A 199 10.62 -26.59 -18.49
CA GLY A 199 10.34 -26.87 -19.89
C GLY A 199 8.85 -27.18 -20.11
N GLU A 200 8.50 -27.69 -21.30
CA GLU A 200 7.11 -28.01 -21.64
C GLU A 200 6.52 -29.13 -20.75
N ASP A 201 7.29 -30.20 -20.55
CA ASP A 201 6.93 -31.36 -19.72
C ASP A 201 7.97 -31.65 -18.62
N SER A 202 8.62 -30.61 -18.09
CA SER A 202 9.59 -30.75 -17.00
C SER A 202 9.52 -29.58 -16.03
N GLY A 203 9.86 -29.85 -14.78
CA GLY A 203 9.83 -28.83 -13.75
C GLY A 203 10.03 -29.38 -12.35
N VAL A 204 9.84 -28.47 -11.40
CA VAL A 204 9.88 -28.76 -9.98
C VAL A 204 8.49 -28.51 -9.40
N VAL A 205 8.02 -29.45 -8.61
CA VAL A 205 6.80 -29.34 -7.81
C VAL A 205 7.18 -29.18 -6.35
N ILE A 206 6.59 -28.21 -5.67
CA ILE A 206 6.72 -28.04 -4.22
C ILE A 206 5.40 -28.42 -3.57
N GLU A 207 5.47 -29.30 -2.59
CA GLU A 207 4.35 -29.73 -1.75
C GLU A 207 4.63 -29.42 -0.29
N TYR A 208 3.72 -28.68 0.34
CA TYR A 208 3.75 -28.33 1.75
C TYR A 208 2.84 -29.27 2.55
N PHE A 209 3.45 -30.18 3.30
CA PHE A 209 2.75 -31.16 4.12
C PHE A 209 2.56 -30.66 5.56
N GLY A 210 1.53 -29.84 5.79
CA GLY A 210 1.17 -29.31 7.11
C GLY A 210 0.80 -30.38 8.17
N LEU A 211 0.28 -31.55 7.75
CA LEU A 211 -0.40 -32.51 8.64
C LEU A 211 0.13 -33.96 8.59
N LEU A 212 1.44 -34.15 8.41
CA LEU A 212 2.03 -35.50 8.32
C LEU A 212 1.77 -36.43 9.52
N GLY A 213 1.32 -35.90 10.67
CA GLY A 213 0.98 -36.68 11.86
C GLY A 213 -0.28 -37.55 11.71
N GLU A 214 -1.13 -37.29 10.72
CA GLU A 214 -2.38 -38.00 10.50
C GLU A 214 -2.26 -39.14 9.49
N ARG A 215 -2.88 -40.29 9.78
CA ARG A 215 -2.74 -41.52 8.97
C ARG A 215 -3.19 -41.37 7.53
N GLU A 216 -4.25 -40.61 7.28
CA GLU A 216 -4.78 -40.38 5.93
C GLU A 216 -3.84 -39.47 5.13
N TYR A 217 -3.35 -38.39 5.73
CA TYR A 217 -2.36 -37.49 5.15
C TYR A 217 -1.04 -38.19 4.83
N ALA A 218 -0.56 -39.05 5.72
CA ALA A 218 0.63 -39.86 5.45
C ALA A 218 0.45 -40.79 4.24
N GLN A 219 -0.76 -41.34 4.02
CA GLN A 219 -1.06 -42.14 2.83
C GLN A 219 -1.15 -41.27 1.57
N GLN A 220 -1.78 -40.11 1.64
CA GLN A 220 -1.83 -39.16 0.51
C GLN A 220 -0.43 -38.73 0.08
N ALA A 221 0.43 -38.33 1.04
CA ALA A 221 1.81 -37.96 0.77
C ALA A 221 2.59 -39.11 0.08
N ARG A 222 2.39 -40.37 0.50
CA ARG A 222 3.00 -41.54 -0.16
C ARG A 222 2.52 -41.72 -1.60
N ARG A 223 1.23 -41.46 -1.89
CA ARG A 223 0.70 -41.52 -3.25
C ARG A 223 1.30 -40.42 -4.13
N LYS A 224 1.37 -39.18 -3.63
CA LYS A 224 1.99 -38.04 -4.34
C LYS A 224 3.48 -38.30 -4.65
N ARG A 225 4.25 -38.79 -3.67
CA ARG A 225 5.66 -39.21 -3.86
C ARG A 225 5.82 -40.21 -4.99
N ARG A 226 4.96 -41.23 -5.03
CA ARG A 226 5.00 -42.27 -6.06
C ARG A 226 4.70 -41.67 -7.43
N TYR A 227 3.65 -40.87 -7.54
CA TYR A 227 3.26 -40.20 -8.78
C TYR A 227 4.41 -39.38 -9.37
N TRP A 228 5.00 -38.48 -8.59
CA TRP A 228 6.09 -37.63 -9.08
C TRP A 228 7.36 -38.41 -9.40
N ARG A 229 7.71 -39.42 -8.60
CA ARG A 229 8.87 -40.28 -8.88
C ARG A 229 8.72 -41.07 -10.18
N GLU A 230 7.49 -41.38 -10.59
CA GLU A 230 7.19 -42.12 -11.82
C GLU A 230 7.01 -41.20 -13.03
N LYS A 231 6.97 -39.86 -12.84
CA LYS A 231 6.78 -38.87 -13.89
C LYS A 231 8.13 -38.32 -14.37
N PRO A 232 8.62 -38.70 -15.58
CA PRO A 232 9.93 -38.26 -16.05
C PRO A 232 10.00 -36.75 -16.22
N GLY A 233 11.14 -36.14 -15.89
CA GLY A 233 11.38 -34.70 -16.03
C GLY A 233 10.80 -33.84 -14.90
N TRP A 234 10.13 -34.45 -13.92
CA TRP A 234 9.57 -33.74 -12.77
C TRP A 234 10.26 -34.12 -11.48
N GLU A 235 10.56 -33.13 -10.66
CA GLU A 235 11.17 -33.30 -9.33
C GLU A 235 10.20 -32.82 -8.25
N LEU A 236 10.14 -33.54 -7.13
CA LEU A 236 9.29 -33.19 -5.99
C LEU A 236 10.14 -32.68 -4.82
N ILE A 237 9.88 -31.44 -4.41
CA ILE A 237 10.38 -30.85 -3.17
C ILE A 237 9.27 -30.94 -2.13
N GLU A 238 9.57 -31.55 -0.99
CA GLU A 238 8.65 -31.65 0.13
C GLU A 238 9.07 -30.69 1.24
N LEU A 239 8.11 -29.92 1.75
CA LEU A 239 8.31 -29.03 2.88
C LEU A 239 7.31 -29.37 3.98
N THR A 240 7.72 -29.19 5.21
CA THR A 240 6.88 -29.41 6.39
C THR A 240 6.92 -28.19 7.31
N PRO A 241 5.99 -28.05 8.26
CA PRO A 241 6.04 -26.99 9.27
C PRO A 241 7.38 -26.95 10.00
N ARG A 242 8.00 -28.11 10.23
CA ARG A 242 9.30 -28.22 10.90
C ARG A 242 10.44 -27.67 10.06
N ASP A 243 10.41 -27.84 8.74
CA ASP A 243 11.44 -27.29 7.86
C ASP A 243 11.46 -25.77 7.89
N ILE A 244 10.29 -25.15 8.08
CA ILE A 244 10.13 -23.70 8.23
C ILE A 244 10.51 -23.26 9.66
N ALA A 245 9.81 -23.79 10.67
CA ALA A 245 9.89 -23.32 12.04
C ALA A 245 11.27 -23.56 12.69
N SER A 246 12.00 -24.63 12.30
CA SER A 246 13.29 -24.95 12.91
C SER A 246 14.48 -24.16 12.34
N ARG A 247 14.33 -23.55 11.16
CA ARG A 247 15.43 -22.90 10.43
C ARG A 247 15.43 -21.39 10.59
N GLY A 248 14.27 -20.77 10.86
CA GLY A 248 14.10 -19.32 10.79
C GLY A 248 14.19 -18.80 9.34
N LYS A 249 13.81 -17.53 9.13
CA LYS A 249 13.62 -16.96 7.78
C LYS A 249 14.82 -17.18 6.86
N THR A 250 16.00 -16.72 7.27
CA THR A 250 17.20 -16.73 6.43
C THR A 250 17.66 -18.14 6.06
N ALA A 251 17.70 -19.07 7.01
CA ALA A 251 18.19 -20.41 6.72
C ALA A 251 17.16 -21.27 5.98
N PHE A 252 15.85 -21.05 6.21
CA PHE A 252 14.80 -21.67 5.40
C PHE A 252 14.87 -21.17 3.94
N THR A 253 14.93 -19.86 3.72
CA THR A 253 15.03 -19.29 2.37
C THR A 253 16.25 -19.83 1.65
N ARG A 254 17.43 -19.84 2.28
CA ARG A 254 18.64 -20.43 1.69
C ARG A 254 18.43 -21.89 1.29
N PHE A 255 17.89 -22.70 2.21
CA PHE A 255 17.62 -24.11 1.95
C PHE A 255 16.70 -24.31 0.73
N LEU A 256 15.60 -23.56 0.65
CA LEU A 256 14.67 -23.63 -0.48
C LEU A 256 15.37 -23.30 -1.80
N LEU A 257 16.12 -22.21 -1.85
CA LEU A 257 16.78 -21.75 -3.09
C LEU A 257 17.90 -22.69 -3.52
N GLU A 258 18.75 -23.15 -2.59
CA GLU A 258 19.80 -24.14 -2.90
C GLU A 258 19.19 -25.45 -3.42
N THR A 259 18.05 -25.87 -2.86
CA THR A 259 17.34 -27.07 -3.36
C THR A 259 16.81 -26.84 -4.78
N LEU A 260 16.18 -25.70 -5.04
CA LEU A 260 15.68 -25.33 -6.38
C LEU A 260 16.82 -25.25 -7.42
N GLU A 261 17.94 -24.62 -7.06
CA GLU A 261 19.11 -24.51 -7.93
C GLU A 261 19.71 -25.88 -8.27
N SER A 262 19.71 -26.83 -7.33
CA SER A 262 20.17 -28.20 -7.58
C SER A 262 19.31 -28.95 -8.62
N HIS A 263 18.07 -28.50 -8.81
CA HIS A 263 17.13 -28.99 -9.83
C HIS A 263 17.08 -28.10 -11.08
N GLY A 264 18.04 -27.18 -11.24
CA GLY A 264 18.16 -26.34 -12.43
C GLY A 264 17.18 -25.16 -12.47
N VAL A 265 16.55 -24.80 -11.33
CA VAL A 265 15.74 -23.59 -11.20
C VAL A 265 16.62 -22.46 -10.69
N PRO A 266 17.02 -21.50 -11.54
CA PRO A 266 17.84 -20.37 -11.09
C PRO A 266 17.02 -19.44 -10.20
N SER A 267 17.70 -18.78 -9.27
CA SER A 267 17.09 -17.78 -8.40
C SER A 267 17.97 -16.52 -8.34
N ARG A 268 17.34 -15.37 -8.08
CA ARG A 268 18.09 -14.16 -7.66
C ARG A 268 17.22 -13.31 -6.78
N THR A 269 17.81 -12.70 -5.75
CA THR A 269 17.10 -11.73 -4.93
C THR A 269 16.68 -10.52 -5.77
N LEU A 270 15.39 -10.18 -5.71
CA LEU A 270 14.86 -8.95 -6.30
C LEU A 270 15.34 -7.74 -5.51
N SER A 271 15.68 -6.67 -6.22
CA SER A 271 15.88 -5.36 -5.60
C SER A 271 14.56 -4.77 -5.10
N GLU A 272 14.64 -3.81 -4.18
CA GLU A 272 13.47 -3.06 -3.69
C GLU A 272 12.65 -2.45 -4.84
N GLN A 273 13.35 -1.91 -5.85
CA GLN A 273 12.70 -1.33 -7.03
C GLN A 273 11.91 -2.39 -7.80
N GLU A 274 12.49 -3.56 -8.03
CA GLU A 274 11.82 -4.65 -8.74
C GLU A 274 10.66 -5.23 -7.93
N VAL A 275 10.80 -5.32 -6.61
CA VAL A 275 9.69 -5.71 -5.72
C VAL A 275 8.54 -4.73 -5.91
N PHE A 276 8.80 -3.42 -5.81
CA PHE A 276 7.79 -2.37 -5.94
C PHE A 276 7.09 -2.39 -7.30
N GLU A 277 7.84 -2.53 -8.40
CA GLU A 277 7.30 -2.58 -9.76
C GLU A 277 6.43 -3.82 -10.02
N ARG A 278 6.67 -4.91 -9.29
CA ARG A 278 5.95 -6.18 -9.42
C ARG A 278 4.82 -6.36 -8.40
N LEU A 279 4.55 -5.37 -7.54
CA LEU A 279 3.48 -5.48 -6.57
C LEU A 279 2.11 -5.61 -7.26
N PRO A 280 1.30 -6.60 -6.87
CA PRO A 280 -0.04 -6.76 -7.41
C PRO A 280 -0.98 -5.69 -6.84
N ARG A 281 -2.12 -5.50 -7.50
CA ARG A 281 -3.14 -4.52 -7.05
C ARG A 281 -3.70 -4.78 -5.66
N VAL A 282 -3.66 -6.03 -5.17
CA VAL A 282 -4.11 -6.37 -3.82
C VAL A 282 -3.22 -5.72 -2.74
N VAL A 283 -1.98 -5.39 -3.08
CA VAL A 283 -1.11 -4.55 -2.24
C VAL A 283 -1.45 -3.09 -2.55
N SER A 284 -2.36 -2.51 -1.76
CA SER A 284 -2.87 -1.16 -2.01
C SER A 284 -1.86 -0.07 -1.63
N VAL A 285 -1.02 0.32 -2.58
CA VAL A 285 -0.09 1.46 -2.44
C VAL A 285 -0.86 2.77 -2.19
N ASP A 286 -2.03 2.93 -2.80
CA ASP A 286 -2.84 4.13 -2.69
C ASP A 286 -3.38 4.35 -1.28
N ASP A 287 -3.83 3.29 -0.59
CA ASP A 287 -4.33 3.39 0.79
C ASP A 287 -3.22 3.85 1.75
N TYR A 288 -2.01 3.30 1.62
CA TYR A 288 -0.87 3.73 2.42
C TYR A 288 -0.47 5.18 2.12
N THR A 289 -0.47 5.55 0.84
CA THR A 289 -0.15 6.93 0.43
C THR A 289 -1.20 7.92 0.93
N ALA A 290 -2.48 7.53 0.99
CA ALA A 290 -3.55 8.34 1.55
C ALA A 290 -3.38 8.57 3.06
N VAL A 291 -2.99 7.55 3.83
CA VAL A 291 -2.72 7.69 5.27
C VAL A 291 -1.54 8.64 5.51
N LEU A 292 -0.44 8.49 4.75
CA LEU A 292 0.71 9.39 4.81
C LEU A 292 0.33 10.84 4.44
N THR A 293 -0.50 11.01 3.40
CA THR A 293 -1.02 12.32 2.99
C THR A 293 -1.79 13.00 4.13
N GLY A 294 -2.67 12.25 4.81
CA GLY A 294 -3.39 12.73 5.98
C GLY A 294 -2.47 13.14 7.12
N PHE A 295 -1.45 12.34 7.41
CA PHE A 295 -0.46 12.61 8.46
C PHE A 295 0.33 13.90 8.17
N ILE A 296 0.88 14.04 6.96
CA ILE A 296 1.64 15.23 6.53
C ILE A 296 0.75 16.46 6.57
N THR A 297 -0.50 16.36 6.08
CA THR A 297 -1.46 17.47 6.10
C THR A 297 -1.73 17.99 7.51
N ARG A 298 -1.79 17.10 8.52
CA ARG A 298 -1.94 17.49 9.93
C ARG A 298 -0.68 18.18 10.46
N CYS A 299 0.51 17.64 10.18
CA CYS A 299 1.78 18.25 10.58
C CYS A 299 1.93 19.68 10.01
N ARG A 300 1.59 19.85 8.72
CA ARG A 300 1.56 21.16 8.05
C ARG A 300 0.49 22.08 8.62
N GLY A 301 -0.65 21.53 9.00
CA GLY A 301 -1.72 22.24 9.71
C GLY A 301 -1.26 22.84 11.03
N GLU A 302 -0.36 22.20 11.75
CA GLU A 302 0.24 22.69 13.01
C GLU A 302 1.53 23.51 12.79
N ARG A 303 1.90 23.79 11.53
CA ARG A 303 3.14 24.51 11.17
C ARG A 303 4.40 23.83 11.74
N MET A 304 4.38 22.51 11.83
CA MET A 304 5.40 21.72 12.48
C MET A 304 6.70 21.69 11.67
N SER A 305 7.85 21.95 12.29
CA SER A 305 9.16 21.71 11.66
C SER A 305 9.55 20.22 11.75
N SER A 306 10.48 19.77 10.92
CA SER A 306 11.02 18.40 11.01
C SER A 306 11.56 18.07 12.40
N GLN A 307 12.26 19.03 13.04
CA GLN A 307 12.78 18.86 14.39
C GLN A 307 11.67 18.72 15.44
N HIS A 308 10.58 19.47 15.29
CA HIS A 308 9.43 19.37 16.19
C HIS A 308 8.74 18.02 16.03
N LEU A 309 8.51 17.55 14.80
CA LEU A 309 7.93 16.24 14.53
C LEU A 309 8.79 15.13 15.15
N ARG A 310 10.10 15.14 14.88
CA ARG A 310 11.08 14.20 15.44
C ARG A 310 11.04 14.18 16.98
N THR A 311 10.87 15.35 17.61
CA THR A 311 10.76 15.44 19.07
C THR A 311 9.48 14.79 19.58
N ARG A 312 8.32 15.01 18.91
CA ARG A 312 7.06 14.37 19.27
C ARG A 312 7.11 12.85 19.08
N ILE A 313 7.67 12.38 17.97
CA ILE A 313 7.83 10.94 17.70
C ILE A 313 8.72 10.29 18.76
N ARG A 314 9.84 10.91 19.15
CA ARG A 314 10.73 10.38 20.19
C ARG A 314 10.09 10.35 21.59
N ALA A 315 9.19 11.28 21.88
CA ALA A 315 8.47 11.33 23.14
C ALA A 315 7.26 10.38 23.16
N HIS A 316 6.79 9.94 21.99
CA HIS A 316 5.69 9.01 21.85
C HIS A 316 6.13 7.57 22.10
N ARG A 317 5.24 6.78 22.68
CA ARG A 317 5.43 5.34 22.84
C ARG A 317 4.48 4.64 21.86
N PRO A 318 4.99 4.07 20.76
CA PRO A 318 4.18 3.30 19.85
C PRO A 318 3.49 2.14 20.58
N GLY A 319 2.24 1.87 20.26
CA GLY A 319 1.45 0.77 20.80
C GLY A 319 1.87 -0.60 20.24
N ASP A 320 2.40 -0.63 19.01
CA ASP A 320 2.92 -1.80 18.34
C ASP A 320 4.06 -1.43 17.38
N ASP A 321 4.71 -2.41 16.74
CA ASP A 321 5.77 -2.09 15.78
C ASP A 321 5.26 -1.60 14.42
N ALA A 322 3.98 -1.80 14.08
CA ALA A 322 3.41 -1.24 12.86
C ALA A 322 3.32 0.29 12.97
N GLU A 323 2.85 0.80 14.11
CA GLU A 323 2.86 2.23 14.42
C GLU A 323 4.29 2.76 14.46
N ARG A 324 5.23 2.03 15.08
CA ARG A 324 6.64 2.43 15.14
C ARG A 324 7.25 2.58 13.73
N ASP A 325 7.07 1.59 12.87
CA ASP A 325 7.59 1.60 11.50
C ASP A 325 6.91 2.69 10.67
N PHE A 326 5.59 2.89 10.84
CA PHE A 326 4.87 3.98 10.20
C PHE A 326 5.41 5.34 10.61
N LEU A 327 5.64 5.59 11.91
CA LEU A 327 6.17 6.87 12.39
C LEU A 327 7.59 7.13 11.89
N ALA A 328 8.44 6.09 11.83
CA ALA A 328 9.78 6.21 11.27
C ALA A 328 9.73 6.60 9.78
N LEU A 329 8.86 5.96 9.00
CA LEU A 329 8.63 6.30 7.59
C LEU A 329 8.06 7.72 7.44
N ALA A 330 7.06 8.07 8.25
CA ALA A 330 6.40 9.37 8.19
C ALA A 330 7.37 10.52 8.53
N GLU A 331 8.30 10.33 9.47
CA GLU A 331 9.34 11.30 9.77
C GLU A 331 10.22 11.59 8.54
N VAL A 332 10.72 10.53 7.89
CA VAL A 332 11.61 10.64 6.71
C VAL A 332 10.87 11.30 5.54
N ILE A 333 9.64 10.88 5.26
CA ILE A 333 8.83 11.46 4.18
C ILE A 333 8.48 12.91 4.49
N TYR A 334 8.17 13.25 5.75
CA TYR A 334 7.84 14.62 6.12
C TYR A 334 9.01 15.57 5.92
N ASP A 335 10.22 15.15 6.31
CA ASP A 335 11.44 15.91 6.10
C ASP A 335 11.69 16.17 4.61
N ALA A 336 11.64 15.11 3.79
CA ALA A 336 11.78 15.20 2.34
C ALA A 336 10.68 16.07 1.69
N TYR A 337 9.45 16.00 2.21
CA TYR A 337 8.34 16.83 1.75
C TYR A 337 8.59 18.32 2.03
N LEU A 338 9.05 18.66 3.24
CA LEU A 338 9.36 20.04 3.59
C LEU A 338 10.50 20.60 2.73
N ASP A 339 11.58 19.83 2.54
CA ASP A 339 12.76 20.30 1.82
C ASP A 339 12.52 20.38 0.31
N GLU A 340 11.92 19.37 -0.29
CA GLU A 340 11.89 19.25 -1.76
C GLU A 340 10.59 19.75 -2.39
N VAL A 341 9.48 19.62 -1.66
CA VAL A 341 8.18 20.07 -2.16
C VAL A 341 7.98 21.53 -1.75
N ILE A 342 8.09 21.83 -0.45
CA ILE A 342 7.87 23.19 0.06
C ILE A 342 9.11 24.08 -0.10
N GLY A 343 10.32 23.55 0.02
CA GLY A 343 11.56 24.28 -0.26
C GLY A 343 11.85 24.46 -1.76
N GLY A 344 11.08 23.81 -2.63
CA GLY A 344 11.12 23.96 -4.08
C GLY A 344 10.14 25.02 -4.61
N GLU A 345 9.61 24.82 -5.82
CA GLU A 345 8.65 25.76 -6.47
C GLU A 345 7.18 25.52 -6.09
N PHE A 346 6.91 24.70 -5.08
CA PHE A 346 5.55 24.28 -4.73
C PHE A 346 5.14 24.71 -3.34
N GLU A 347 3.85 25.04 -3.21
CA GLU A 347 3.26 25.37 -1.93
C GLU A 347 2.02 24.53 -1.67
N ASP A 348 1.87 24.09 -0.42
CA ASP A 348 0.67 23.41 0.04
C ASP A 348 -0.36 24.38 0.62
N PHE A 349 -1.61 23.90 0.74
CA PHE A 349 -2.70 24.76 1.20
C PHE A 349 -2.42 25.36 2.58
N LYS A 350 -1.86 24.53 3.47
CA LYS A 350 -1.55 24.92 4.84
C LYS A 350 -0.51 26.04 4.86
N GLY A 351 0.51 26.01 4.00
CA GLY A 351 1.46 27.10 3.80
C GLY A 351 0.78 28.41 3.41
N ILE A 352 -0.14 28.37 2.43
CA ILE A 352 -0.89 29.57 2.00
C ILE A 352 -1.68 30.15 3.17
N MET A 353 -2.39 29.30 3.92
CA MET A 353 -3.19 29.71 5.07
C MET A 353 -2.34 30.40 6.14
N TRP A 354 -1.18 29.83 6.47
CA TRP A 354 -0.28 30.42 7.45
C TRP A 354 0.31 31.76 6.98
N ARG A 355 0.65 31.88 5.69
CA ARG A 355 1.10 33.17 5.13
C ARG A 355 -0.02 34.21 5.13
N ALA A 356 -1.25 33.81 4.88
CA ALA A 356 -2.40 34.71 4.94
C ALA A 356 -2.62 35.22 6.36
N MET A 357 -2.58 34.33 7.36
CA MET A 357 -2.69 34.70 8.78
C MET A 357 -1.60 35.70 9.18
N SER A 358 -0.36 35.46 8.76
CA SER A 358 0.79 36.34 9.08
C SER A 358 0.73 37.74 8.44
N LYS A 359 -0.25 38.02 7.57
CA LYS A 359 -0.50 39.34 6.98
C LYS A 359 -1.69 40.07 7.62
N VAL A 360 -2.46 39.38 8.44
CA VAL A 360 -3.65 39.92 9.12
C VAL A 360 -3.30 40.34 10.55
N ASP A 361 -2.28 39.72 11.15
CA ASP A 361 -1.52 40.26 12.28
C ASP A 361 -0.62 41.41 11.83
#